data_AF-A0A2N6NL03-F1
#
_entry.id   AF-A0A2N6NL03-F1
#
_cell.length_a   1.000
_cell.length_b   1.000
_cell.length_c   1.000
_cell.angle_alpha   90.00
_cell.angle_beta   90.00
_cell.angle_gamma   90.00
#
_symmetry.space_group_name_H-M   'P 1'
#
loop_
_entity.id
_entity.type
_entity.pdbx_description
1 polymer ?
#
loop_
_entity_poly.entity_id
_entity_poly.type
_entity_poly.pdbx_seq_one_letter_code
_entity_poly.pdbx_strand_id
1 'polypeptide(L)'
;MSEDLPDLSTLPCPAWVFSYGSNTHIAKDRYWFGIDYRPITSTVTDGPGGSTVAVIGIGTVNLPLKTKPDDRHPGNSIMTLRNVLHAPDSLCNMIGAPAIHYYEFSLRAGPGFRGTISLGDGTPVGFFAPHAVFFEVQLSDPPIGPIVGPSPFTPGVFYWINATWSTEEREKWMHGREEVAERLLRGRLQCLRSFCKSICKGEDRERGTRLLRVMTRDDDENDFGIGYQ
;
A
#
# COMPACT_ATOMS: atom_id res chain seq x y z
N MET A 1 -11.90 28.50 -25.79
CA MET A 1 -11.19 27.24 -25.50
C MET A 1 -11.71 26.76 -24.17
N SER A 2 -12.67 25.84 -24.20
CA SER A 2 -13.16 25.14 -23.01
C SER A 2 -12.09 24.12 -22.63
N GLU A 3 -11.44 24.31 -21.50
CA GLU A 3 -10.60 23.27 -20.92
C GLU A 3 -11.52 22.11 -20.54
N ASP A 4 -11.33 20.95 -21.19
CA ASP A 4 -12.01 19.71 -20.85
C ASP A 4 -11.57 19.28 -19.45
N LEU A 5 -12.26 19.77 -18.43
CA LEU A 5 -12.09 19.30 -17.06
C LEU A 5 -12.35 17.79 -17.05
N PRO A 6 -11.44 16.97 -16.47
CA PRO A 6 -11.63 15.53 -16.42
C PRO A 6 -12.94 15.23 -15.69
N ASP A 7 -13.73 14.30 -16.23
CA ASP A 7 -14.90 13.78 -15.56
C ASP A 7 -14.47 13.20 -14.20
N LEU A 8 -14.83 13.89 -13.13
CA LEU A 8 -14.40 13.57 -11.77
C LEU A 8 -14.87 12.19 -11.32
N SER A 9 -15.85 11.59 -11.99
CA SER A 9 -16.31 10.22 -11.74
C SER A 9 -15.34 9.14 -12.23
N THR A 10 -14.38 9.53 -13.09
CA THR A 10 -13.33 8.64 -13.61
C THR A 10 -12.04 8.68 -12.78
N LEU A 11 -11.94 9.64 -11.86
CA LEU A 11 -10.77 9.78 -11.00
C LEU A 11 -10.81 8.77 -9.85
N PRO A 12 -9.65 8.26 -9.41
CA PRO A 12 -9.60 7.28 -8.33
C PRO A 12 -10.11 7.88 -7.03
N CYS A 13 -10.83 7.06 -6.26
CA CYS A 13 -11.35 7.42 -4.95
C CYS A 13 -10.21 7.86 -4.02
N PRO A 14 -10.26 9.08 -3.44
CA PRO A 14 -9.20 9.62 -2.61
C PRO A 14 -9.14 8.96 -1.21
N ALA A 15 -10.27 8.43 -0.74
CA ALA A 15 -10.47 8.07 0.65
C ALA A 15 -9.79 6.73 0.95
N TRP A 16 -8.72 6.78 1.73
CA TRP A 16 -8.00 5.63 2.28
C TRP A 16 -8.15 5.62 3.80
N VAL A 17 -9.19 4.94 4.28
CA VAL A 17 -9.56 4.91 5.70
C VAL A 17 -8.82 3.78 6.42
N PHE A 18 -8.12 4.10 7.50
CA PHE A 18 -7.65 3.07 8.44
C PHE A 18 -8.82 2.53 9.26
N SER A 19 -9.10 1.24 9.10
CA SER A 19 -10.16 0.53 9.81
C SER A 19 -9.57 -0.68 10.52
N TYR A 20 -9.25 -0.49 11.81
CA TYR A 20 -8.69 -1.54 12.66
C TYR A 20 -9.54 -2.81 12.70
N GLY A 21 -10.87 -2.68 12.59
CA GLY A 21 -11.79 -3.82 12.57
C GLY A 21 -11.80 -4.61 11.26
N SER A 22 -11.17 -4.11 10.19
CA SER A 22 -11.11 -4.80 8.90
C SER A 22 -9.94 -5.77 8.89
N ASN A 23 -10.17 -7.03 8.50
CA ASN A 23 -9.11 -8.05 8.49
C ASN A 23 -8.32 -8.10 7.16
N THR A 24 -8.61 -7.18 6.25
CA THR A 24 -8.06 -7.12 4.89
C THR A 24 -7.96 -5.66 4.42
N HIS A 25 -7.18 -5.41 3.37
CA HIS A 25 -7.16 -4.12 2.67
C HIS A 25 -8.11 -4.16 1.48
N ILE A 26 -8.74 -3.01 1.20
CA ILE A 26 -9.65 -2.83 0.05
C ILE A 26 -9.18 -1.63 -0.77
N ALA A 27 -9.15 -1.78 -2.08
CA ALA A 27 -9.11 -0.65 -3.00
C ALA A 27 -10.32 -0.71 -3.92
N LYS A 28 -10.97 0.44 -4.09
CA LYS A 28 -12.11 0.61 -4.99
C LYS A 28 -11.67 0.55 -6.44
N ASP A 29 -10.63 1.30 -6.77
CA ASP A 29 -10.25 1.52 -8.17
C ASP A 29 -9.02 0.71 -8.59
N ARG A 30 -9.06 0.17 -9.81
CA ARG A 30 -7.93 -0.54 -10.43
C ARG A 30 -6.66 0.32 -10.51
N TYR A 31 -6.82 1.64 -10.56
CA TYR A 31 -5.74 2.63 -10.65
C TYR A 31 -4.66 2.45 -9.57
N TRP A 32 -5.05 2.06 -8.35
CA TRP A 32 -4.14 1.97 -7.21
C TRP A 32 -3.14 0.82 -7.29
N PHE A 33 -3.41 -0.17 -8.14
CA PHE A 33 -2.65 -1.41 -8.14
C PHE A 33 -1.44 -1.39 -9.06
N GLY A 34 -0.34 -1.92 -8.53
CA GLY A 34 0.90 -2.15 -9.27
C GLY A 34 0.82 -3.28 -10.29
N ILE A 35 2.01 -3.64 -10.78
CA ILE A 35 2.20 -4.63 -11.85
C ILE A 35 1.84 -6.07 -11.44
N ASP A 36 1.78 -6.34 -10.13
CA ASP A 36 1.47 -7.66 -9.58
C ASP A 36 -0.04 -7.91 -9.43
N TYR A 37 -0.87 -6.96 -9.85
CA TYR A 37 -2.31 -7.14 -9.89
C TYR A 37 -2.69 -8.37 -10.71
N ARG A 38 -3.54 -9.20 -10.14
CA ARG A 38 -4.16 -10.32 -10.84
C ARG A 38 -5.66 -10.38 -10.56
N PRO A 39 -6.47 -10.76 -11.55
CA PRO A 39 -7.89 -11.04 -11.35
C PRO A 39 -8.10 -12.21 -10.37
N ILE A 40 -9.14 -12.12 -9.55
CA ILE A 40 -9.68 -13.21 -8.72
C ILE A 40 -11.21 -13.12 -8.71
N THR A 41 -11.87 -14.17 -8.23
CA THR A 41 -13.31 -14.17 -8.00
C THR A 41 -13.57 -14.55 -6.55
N SER A 42 -13.78 -13.53 -5.72
CA SER A 42 -13.94 -13.64 -4.28
C SER A 42 -15.04 -12.68 -3.80
N THR A 43 -15.36 -12.75 -2.52
CA THR A 43 -16.23 -11.78 -1.85
C THR A 43 -15.65 -11.36 -0.51
N VAL A 44 -16.05 -10.17 -0.05
CA VAL A 44 -15.81 -9.69 1.33
C VAL A 44 -17.13 -9.27 1.95
N THR A 45 -17.25 -9.41 3.26
CA THR A 45 -18.36 -8.83 4.02
C THR A 45 -17.99 -7.40 4.40
N ASP A 46 -18.81 -6.41 4.05
CA ASP A 46 -18.48 -4.99 4.24
C ASP A 46 -19.54 -4.16 4.97
N GLY A 47 -20.65 -4.78 5.39
CA GLY A 47 -21.78 -4.08 6.00
C GLY A 47 -22.49 -4.83 7.12
N PRO A 48 -23.35 -4.13 7.87
CA PRO A 48 -24.20 -4.74 8.88
C PRO A 48 -25.11 -5.82 8.26
N GLY A 49 -25.36 -6.89 9.02
CA GLY A 49 -26.22 -7.99 8.56
C GLY A 49 -25.58 -8.95 7.55
N GLY A 50 -24.26 -8.85 7.31
CA GLY A 50 -23.56 -9.80 6.44
C GLY A 50 -23.61 -9.46 4.95
N SER A 51 -23.87 -8.20 4.61
CA SER A 51 -23.81 -7.72 3.21
C SER A 51 -22.43 -8.00 2.61
N THR A 52 -22.40 -8.48 1.36
CA THR A 52 -21.17 -8.84 0.67
C THR A 52 -20.92 -7.99 -0.55
N VAL A 53 -19.65 -7.71 -0.80
CA VAL A 53 -19.16 -7.04 -2.00
C VAL A 53 -18.26 -7.97 -2.80
N ALA A 54 -18.41 -7.91 -4.12
CA ALA A 54 -17.60 -8.67 -5.05
C ALA A 54 -16.15 -8.17 -5.08
N VAL A 55 -15.21 -9.10 -5.02
CA VAL A 55 -13.79 -8.84 -5.22
C VAL A 55 -13.37 -9.45 -6.56
N ILE A 56 -12.86 -8.59 -7.44
CA ILE A 56 -12.52 -8.95 -8.82
C ILE A 56 -11.01 -9.01 -9.07
N GLY A 57 -10.19 -8.70 -8.06
CA GLY A 57 -8.74 -8.69 -8.20
C GLY A 57 -8.01 -8.55 -6.88
N ILE A 58 -6.70 -8.74 -6.93
CA ILE A 58 -5.81 -8.58 -5.79
C ILE A 58 -4.40 -8.21 -6.26
N GLY A 59 -3.69 -7.41 -5.47
CA GLY A 59 -2.31 -7.03 -5.77
C GLY A 59 -1.69 -6.17 -4.68
N THR A 60 -0.63 -5.44 -5.04
CA THR A 60 0.05 -4.48 -4.17
C THR A 60 -0.36 -3.06 -4.56
N VAL A 61 -0.55 -2.21 -3.54
CA VAL A 61 -0.82 -0.78 -3.67
C VAL A 61 0.31 -0.01 -3.01
N ASN A 62 0.86 0.98 -3.72
CA ASN A 62 1.85 1.91 -3.20
C ASN A 62 1.21 3.29 -3.05
N LEU A 63 0.94 3.71 -1.82
CA LEU A 63 0.29 4.97 -1.51
C LEU A 63 1.32 6.06 -1.25
N PRO A 64 1.37 7.11 -2.09
CA PRO A 64 2.19 8.29 -1.81
C PRO A 64 1.51 9.14 -0.75
N LEU A 65 2.15 9.31 0.40
CA LEU A 65 1.62 10.03 1.56
C LEU A 65 2.48 11.25 1.90
N LYS A 66 1.83 12.32 2.37
CA LYS A 66 2.55 13.40 3.06
C LYS A 66 3.02 12.90 4.43
N THR A 67 4.28 13.15 4.77
CA THR A 67 4.84 12.77 6.09
C THR A 67 4.64 13.86 7.15
N LYS A 68 4.35 15.10 6.73
CA LYS A 68 4.15 16.25 7.60
C LYS A 68 3.00 17.13 7.09
N PRO A 69 2.24 17.79 7.99
CA PRO A 69 1.20 18.74 7.59
C PRO A 69 1.74 20.07 7.03
N ASP A 70 3.01 20.40 7.31
CA ASP A 70 3.60 21.69 6.90
C ASP A 70 4.00 21.69 5.42
N ASP A 71 3.33 22.52 4.63
CA ASP A 71 3.61 22.71 3.21
C ASP A 71 4.96 23.42 2.95
N ARG A 72 5.58 24.05 3.96
CA ARG A 72 6.90 24.69 3.81
C ARG A 72 8.04 23.68 3.71
N HIS A 73 7.85 22.47 4.24
CA HIS A 73 8.82 21.39 4.20
C HIS A 73 8.13 20.10 3.73
N PRO A 74 7.79 20.00 2.43
CA PRO A 74 7.03 18.89 1.91
C PRO A 74 7.87 17.61 2.03
N GLY A 75 7.51 16.77 3.01
CA GLY A 75 8.02 15.42 3.13
C GLY A 75 7.01 14.45 2.53
N ASN A 76 7.48 13.52 1.70
CA ASN A 76 6.65 12.49 1.09
C ASN A 76 7.26 11.12 1.37
N SER A 77 6.41 10.12 1.53
CA SER A 77 6.80 8.72 1.71
C SER A 77 5.83 7.81 0.97
N ILE A 78 6.20 6.53 0.84
CA ILE A 78 5.36 5.52 0.21
C ILE A 78 4.98 4.48 1.25
N MET A 79 3.68 4.33 1.49
CA MET A 79 3.13 3.20 2.23
C MET A 79 2.80 2.08 1.25
N THR A 80 3.36 0.88 1.47
CA THR A 80 3.13 -0.29 0.63
C THR A 80 2.13 -1.22 1.32
N LEU A 81 0.98 -1.42 0.71
CA LEU A 81 -0.04 -2.37 1.15
C LEU A 81 -0.01 -3.59 0.23
N ARG A 82 0.23 -4.77 0.81
CA ARG A 82 0.28 -6.04 0.08
C ARG A 82 -1.05 -6.77 0.19
N ASN A 83 -1.35 -7.58 -0.81
CA ASN A 83 -2.56 -8.43 -0.83
C ASN A 83 -3.86 -7.61 -0.69
N VAL A 84 -3.89 -6.43 -1.30
CA VAL A 84 -5.06 -5.55 -1.31
C VAL A 84 -6.11 -6.12 -2.25
N LEU A 85 -7.36 -6.22 -1.80
CA LEU A 85 -8.46 -6.72 -2.61
C LEU A 85 -9.05 -5.58 -3.43
N HIS A 86 -9.32 -5.83 -4.71
CA HIS A 86 -9.98 -4.89 -5.61
C HIS A 86 -11.49 -5.12 -5.59
N ALA A 87 -12.22 -4.18 -5.02
CA ALA A 87 -13.66 -4.23 -4.82
C ALA A 87 -14.31 -2.93 -5.35
N PRO A 88 -14.69 -2.88 -6.64
CA PRO A 88 -15.22 -1.67 -7.28
C PRO A 88 -16.48 -1.10 -6.62
N ASP A 89 -17.31 -1.96 -6.02
CA ASP A 89 -18.55 -1.53 -5.37
C ASP A 89 -18.34 -1.04 -3.93
N SER A 90 -17.12 -1.14 -3.39
CA SER A 90 -16.78 -0.57 -2.09
C SER A 90 -16.98 0.95 -2.08
N LEU A 91 -17.46 1.50 -0.98
CA LEU A 91 -17.65 2.94 -0.81
C LEU A 91 -16.32 3.72 -0.88
N CYS A 92 -15.27 3.18 -0.26
CA CYS A 92 -13.94 3.80 -0.18
C CYS A 92 -12.83 2.74 -0.20
N ASN A 93 -11.58 3.18 -0.23
CA ASN A 93 -10.45 2.30 0.04
C ASN A 93 -10.28 2.11 1.56
N MET A 94 -9.77 0.96 1.97
CA MET A 94 -9.60 0.60 3.38
C MET A 94 -8.20 0.05 3.66
N ILE A 95 -7.58 0.58 4.71
CA ILE A 95 -6.37 0.05 5.31
C ILE A 95 -6.79 -0.78 6.53
N GLY A 96 -6.89 -2.10 6.36
CA GLY A 96 -7.22 -3.01 7.45
C GLY A 96 -6.06 -3.29 8.42
N ALA A 97 -6.39 -4.10 9.43
CA ALA A 97 -5.50 -4.57 10.49
C ALA A 97 -4.15 -5.12 10.02
N PRO A 98 -3.99 -5.83 8.88
CA PRO A 98 -2.67 -6.34 8.48
C PRO A 98 -1.59 -5.27 8.34
N ALA A 99 -1.95 -3.98 8.18
CA ALA A 99 -0.99 -2.89 8.15
C ALA A 99 -0.22 -2.73 9.48
N ILE A 100 -0.79 -3.11 10.62
CA ILE A 100 -0.15 -2.94 11.93
C ILE A 100 1.09 -3.82 12.13
N HIS A 101 1.29 -4.82 11.26
CA HIS A 101 2.49 -5.64 11.27
C HIS A 101 3.72 -4.92 10.68
N TYR A 102 3.50 -3.84 9.92
CA TYR A 102 4.55 -3.12 9.21
C TYR A 102 4.63 -1.64 9.60
N TYR A 103 3.52 -1.10 10.11
CA TYR A 103 3.37 0.31 10.42
C TYR A 103 2.82 0.50 11.83
N GLU A 104 3.35 1.50 12.52
CA GLU A 104 2.84 1.95 13.80
C GLU A 104 1.84 3.08 13.58
N PHE A 105 0.63 2.92 14.12
CA PHE A 105 -0.43 3.91 14.04
C PHE A 105 -0.64 4.57 15.39
N SER A 106 -0.34 5.87 15.49
CA SER A 106 -0.62 6.68 16.67
C SER A 106 -1.95 7.41 16.47
N LEU A 107 -3.01 6.93 17.11
CA LEU A 107 -4.36 7.53 17.02
C LEU A 107 -4.58 8.69 18.01
N ARG A 108 -3.50 9.34 18.44
CA ARG A 108 -3.60 10.48 19.36
C ARG A 108 -4.18 11.69 18.62
N ALA A 109 -5.42 12.03 18.95
CA ALA A 109 -6.07 13.22 18.43
C ALA A 109 -5.62 14.47 19.23
N GLY A 110 -5.30 15.55 18.51
CA GLY A 110 -5.03 16.88 19.04
C GLY A 110 -5.56 17.96 18.09
N PRO A 111 -5.49 19.25 18.47
CA PRO A 111 -5.94 20.34 17.60
C PRO A 111 -5.22 20.32 16.25
N GLY A 112 -5.96 20.09 15.16
CA GLY A 112 -5.40 20.03 13.80
C GLY A 112 -4.57 18.78 13.49
N PHE A 113 -4.66 17.74 14.31
CA PHE A 113 -3.85 16.53 14.17
C PHE A 113 -4.66 15.28 14.58
N ARG A 114 -4.87 14.34 13.66
CA ARG A 114 -5.66 13.11 13.93
C ARG A 114 -4.81 11.86 14.13
N GLY A 115 -3.49 12.02 14.19
CA GLY A 115 -2.55 10.91 14.40
C GLY A 115 -1.51 10.77 13.31
N THR A 116 -0.48 9.98 13.60
CA THR A 116 0.65 9.70 12.70
C THR A 116 0.80 8.23 12.40
N ILE A 117 1.54 7.97 11.33
CA ILE A 117 1.92 6.65 10.87
C ILE A 117 3.44 6.63 10.67
N SER A 118 4.09 5.64 11.27
CA SER A 118 5.55 5.48 11.19
C SER A 118 5.93 4.02 10.95
N LEU A 119 7.19 3.79 10.59
CA LEU A 119 7.81 2.48 10.70
C LEU A 119 8.16 2.18 12.17
N GLY A 120 8.49 0.92 12.47
CA GLY A 120 8.87 0.51 13.84
C GLY A 120 10.17 1.14 14.36
N ASP A 121 10.98 1.75 13.50
CA ASP A 121 12.16 2.55 13.90
C ASP A 121 11.82 4.03 14.16
N GLY A 122 10.53 4.40 14.08
CA GLY A 122 10.04 5.77 14.25
C GLY A 122 10.09 6.63 12.99
N THR A 123 10.58 6.12 11.86
CA THR A 123 10.61 6.86 10.59
C THR A 123 9.20 7.27 10.16
N PRO A 124 8.91 8.56 9.92
CA PRO A 124 7.57 9.00 9.57
C PRO A 124 7.17 8.55 8.16
N VAL A 125 5.99 7.94 8.04
CA VAL A 125 5.41 7.45 6.78
C VAL A 125 4.24 8.32 6.35
N GLY A 126 3.39 8.75 7.29
CA GLY A 126 2.21 9.53 6.98
C GLY A 126 1.50 10.07 8.20
N PHE A 127 0.37 10.74 7.97
CA PHE A 127 -0.52 11.18 9.02
C PHE A 127 -1.99 11.12 8.55
N PHE A 128 -2.90 11.18 9.52
CA PHE A 128 -4.33 11.23 9.22
C PHE A 128 -4.78 12.66 8.92
N ALA A 129 -5.50 12.82 7.82
CA ALA A 129 -5.99 14.10 7.33
C ALA A 129 -6.82 14.81 8.43
N PRO A 130 -6.49 16.07 8.79
CA PRO A 130 -7.08 16.74 9.95
C PRO A 130 -8.57 17.06 9.76
N HIS A 131 -9.02 17.20 8.51
CA HIS A 131 -10.39 17.57 8.15
C HIS A 131 -11.25 16.38 7.69
N ALA A 132 -10.68 15.17 7.65
CA ALA A 132 -11.42 13.97 7.29
C ALA A 132 -12.41 13.59 8.39
N VAL A 133 -13.53 12.96 7.99
CA VAL A 133 -14.52 12.43 8.94
C VAL A 133 -13.94 11.21 9.66
N PHE A 134 -13.25 10.35 8.91
CA PHE A 134 -12.59 9.15 9.42
C PHE A 134 -11.07 9.32 9.59
N PHE A 135 -10.39 8.27 10.04
CA PHE A 135 -8.93 8.16 10.01
C PHE A 135 -8.44 7.93 8.57
N GLU A 136 -8.65 8.92 7.71
CA GLU A 136 -8.18 8.92 6.32
C GLU A 136 -6.72 9.36 6.27
N VAL A 137 -5.87 8.63 5.55
CA VAL A 137 -4.47 9.03 5.36
C VAL A 137 -4.39 10.22 4.41
N GLN A 138 -3.44 11.13 4.67
CA GLN A 138 -3.19 12.26 3.78
C GLN A 138 -2.31 11.83 2.59
N LEU A 139 -2.91 11.72 1.41
CA LEU A 139 -2.18 11.52 0.16
C LEU A 139 -1.26 12.73 -0.13
N SER A 140 -0.13 12.46 -0.77
CA SER A 140 0.71 13.48 -1.38
C SER A 140 -0.05 14.26 -2.45
N ASP A 141 0.29 15.53 -2.62
CA ASP A 141 -0.25 16.33 -3.72
C ASP A 141 0.47 15.99 -5.03
N PRO A 142 -0.15 16.26 -6.19
CA PRO A 142 0.54 16.24 -7.48
C PRO A 142 1.80 17.15 -7.47
N PRO A 143 2.89 16.76 -8.16
CA PRO A 143 3.00 15.62 -9.08
C PRO A 143 3.41 14.29 -8.42
N ILE A 144 3.63 14.27 -7.10
CA ILE A 144 4.10 13.06 -6.39
C ILE A 144 2.92 12.10 -6.17
N GLY A 145 1.81 12.62 -5.65
CA GLY A 145 0.57 11.89 -5.55
C GLY A 145 -0.32 12.05 -6.78
N PRO A 146 -1.34 11.20 -6.91
CA PRO A 146 -2.26 11.24 -8.04
C PRO A 146 -3.26 12.39 -7.93
N ILE A 147 -3.81 12.80 -9.07
CA ILE A 147 -5.06 13.57 -9.10
C ILE A 147 -6.19 12.59 -8.79
N VAL A 148 -7.00 12.91 -7.78
CA VAL A 148 -8.03 12.03 -7.21
C VAL A 148 -9.41 12.67 -7.30
N GLY A 149 -10.43 11.84 -7.22
CA GLY A 149 -11.83 12.27 -7.24
C GLY A 149 -12.26 12.98 -5.94
N PRO A 150 -13.54 13.38 -5.85
CA PRO A 150 -14.09 13.93 -4.61
C PRO A 150 -14.16 12.87 -3.50
N SER A 151 -14.26 13.32 -2.25
CA SER A 151 -14.53 12.42 -1.12
C SER A 151 -15.86 11.68 -1.33
N PRO A 152 -15.92 10.36 -1.10
CA PRO A 152 -17.16 9.60 -1.19
C PRO A 152 -18.09 9.83 0.01
N PHE A 153 -17.63 10.55 1.04
CA PHE A 153 -18.38 10.73 2.28
C PHE A 153 -19.22 12.00 2.27
N THR A 154 -20.50 11.84 2.61
CA THR A 154 -21.41 12.96 2.84
C THR A 154 -21.40 13.34 4.32
N PRO A 155 -21.17 14.63 4.66
CA PRO A 155 -21.22 15.09 6.04
C PRO A 155 -22.54 14.74 6.73
N GLY A 156 -22.48 14.28 7.97
CA GLY A 156 -23.66 13.94 8.78
C GLY A 156 -24.28 12.56 8.50
N VAL A 157 -23.78 11.81 7.51
CA VAL A 157 -24.20 10.43 7.27
C VAL A 157 -23.39 9.46 8.12
N PHE A 158 -24.08 8.51 8.75
CA PHE A 158 -23.43 7.41 9.46
C PHE A 158 -23.00 6.33 8.45
N TYR A 159 -21.71 5.97 8.47
CA TYR A 159 -21.17 4.90 7.63
C TYR A 159 -20.58 3.79 8.49
N TRP A 160 -20.78 2.56 8.03
CA TRP A 160 -20.12 1.38 8.58
C TRP A 160 -18.92 1.03 7.68
N ILE A 161 -17.71 1.28 8.16
CA ILE A 161 -16.47 1.04 7.39
C ILE A 161 -15.73 -0.16 7.98
N ASN A 162 -16.03 -1.34 7.46
CA ASN A 162 -15.37 -2.59 7.81
C ASN A 162 -15.26 -3.47 6.56
N ALA A 163 -14.21 -4.28 6.47
CA ALA A 163 -14.13 -5.37 5.50
C ALA A 163 -13.60 -6.64 6.17
N THR A 164 -14.36 -7.72 6.03
CA THR A 164 -13.97 -9.06 6.47
C THR A 164 -13.86 -9.98 5.26
N TRP A 165 -12.65 -10.43 4.98
CA TRP A 165 -12.37 -11.50 4.04
C TRP A 165 -12.35 -12.83 4.79
N SER A 166 -13.19 -13.78 4.37
CA SER A 166 -13.32 -15.06 5.08
C SER A 166 -12.02 -15.87 5.03
N THR A 167 -11.86 -16.82 5.95
CA THR A 167 -10.67 -17.69 5.94
C THR A 167 -10.66 -18.59 4.72
N GLU A 168 -11.82 -19.07 4.27
CA GLU A 168 -11.96 -19.94 3.10
C GLU A 168 -11.54 -19.24 1.81
N GLU A 169 -12.02 -18.00 1.58
CA GLU A 169 -11.60 -17.23 0.40
C GLU A 169 -10.12 -16.81 0.50
N ARG A 170 -9.62 -16.51 1.71
CA ARG A 170 -8.20 -16.23 1.92
C ARG A 170 -7.34 -17.43 1.53
N GLU A 171 -7.62 -18.60 2.07
CA GLU A 171 -6.85 -19.82 1.78
C GLU A 171 -6.86 -20.11 0.28
N LYS A 172 -8.05 -20.08 -0.35
CA LYS A 172 -8.23 -20.29 -1.78
C LYS A 172 -7.34 -19.40 -2.66
N TRP A 173 -7.19 -18.12 -2.31
CA TRP A 173 -6.48 -17.14 -3.15
C TRP A 173 -5.09 -16.74 -2.64
N MET A 174 -4.70 -17.17 -1.44
CA MET A 174 -3.37 -16.93 -0.89
C MET A 174 -2.44 -18.13 -1.04
N HIS A 175 -2.98 -19.35 -1.22
CA HIS A 175 -2.19 -20.54 -1.50
C HIS A 175 -1.31 -20.35 -2.75
N GLY A 176 0.01 -20.56 -2.62
CA GLY A 176 1.00 -20.41 -3.69
C GLY A 176 1.62 -19.01 -3.87
N ARG A 177 1.31 -18.01 -3.03
CA ARG A 177 1.95 -16.68 -3.12
C ARG A 177 3.41 -16.64 -2.70
N GLU A 178 3.83 -17.47 -1.76
CA GLU A 178 5.25 -17.54 -1.34
C GLU A 178 6.14 -17.93 -2.54
N GLU A 179 5.74 -18.93 -3.33
CA GLU A 179 6.52 -19.35 -4.51
C GLU A 179 6.56 -18.30 -5.63
N VAL A 180 5.46 -17.58 -5.88
CA VAL A 180 5.40 -16.58 -6.97
C VAL A 180 6.11 -15.28 -6.58
N ALA A 181 5.96 -14.83 -5.33
CA ALA A 181 6.70 -13.67 -4.82
C ALA A 181 8.21 -13.95 -4.82
N GLU A 182 8.65 -15.14 -4.41
CA GLU A 182 10.04 -15.56 -4.53
C GLU A 182 10.54 -15.59 -5.98
N ARG A 183 9.75 -16.14 -6.92
CA ARG A 183 10.13 -16.18 -8.34
C ARG A 183 10.25 -14.77 -8.94
N LEU A 184 9.36 -13.85 -8.60
CA LEU A 184 9.41 -12.46 -9.07
C LEU A 184 10.57 -11.67 -8.45
N LEU A 185 10.85 -11.89 -7.16
CA LEU A 185 12.03 -11.33 -6.49
C LEU A 185 13.34 -11.86 -7.10
N ARG A 186 13.44 -13.19 -7.32
CA ARG A 186 14.57 -13.81 -8.02
C ARG A 186 14.74 -13.26 -9.43
N GLY A 187 13.65 -13.09 -10.18
CA GLY A 187 13.67 -12.50 -11.52
C GLY A 187 14.17 -11.05 -11.54
N ARG A 188 13.71 -10.20 -10.61
CA ARG A 188 14.19 -8.82 -10.47
C ARG A 188 15.66 -8.75 -10.05
N LEU A 189 16.08 -9.56 -9.09
CA LEU A 189 17.49 -9.69 -8.69
C LEU A 189 18.37 -10.15 -9.86
N GLN A 190 17.90 -11.09 -10.68
CA GLN A 190 18.61 -11.56 -11.86
C GLN A 190 18.71 -10.46 -12.94
N CYS A 191 17.65 -9.69 -13.16
CA CYS A 191 17.67 -8.52 -14.04
C CYS A 191 18.67 -7.45 -13.55
N LEU A 192 18.65 -7.09 -12.27
CA LEU A 192 19.60 -6.15 -11.67
C LEU A 192 21.05 -6.67 -11.78
N ARG A 193 21.29 -7.96 -11.49
CA ARG A 193 22.61 -8.58 -11.65
C ARG A 193 23.09 -8.51 -13.11
N SER A 194 22.22 -8.76 -14.09
CA SER A 194 22.56 -8.63 -15.52
C SER A 194 22.84 -7.18 -15.93
N PHE A 195 22.05 -6.23 -15.45
CA PHE A 195 22.24 -4.81 -15.69
C PHE A 195 23.57 -4.31 -15.09
N CYS A 196 23.86 -4.65 -13.84
CA CYS A 196 25.14 -4.34 -13.20
C CYS A 196 26.33 -4.98 -13.94
N LYS A 197 26.21 -6.23 -14.41
CA LYS A 197 27.25 -6.88 -15.24
C LYS A 197 27.45 -6.17 -16.58
N SER A 198 26.41 -5.59 -17.16
CA SER A 198 26.51 -4.78 -18.39
C SER A 198 27.23 -3.45 -18.13
N ILE A 199 26.97 -2.82 -16.97
CA ILE A 199 27.65 -1.58 -16.56
C ILE A 199 29.15 -1.84 -16.32
N CYS A 200 29.52 -2.97 -15.72
CA CYS A 200 30.91 -3.35 -15.49
C CYS A 200 31.73 -3.62 -16.77
N LYS A 201 31.09 -3.69 -17.95
CA LYS A 201 31.76 -3.85 -19.25
C LYS A 201 32.09 -2.51 -19.94
N GLY A 202 31.53 -1.39 -19.47
CA GLY A 202 31.92 -0.05 -19.88
C GLY A 202 33.03 0.52 -18.99
N GLU A 203 33.69 1.58 -19.44
CA GLU A 203 34.89 2.27 -18.91
C GLU A 203 34.80 2.83 -17.46
N ASP A 204 34.12 2.17 -16.52
CA ASP A 204 34.06 2.59 -15.11
C ASP A 204 34.05 1.37 -14.14
N ARG A 205 35.10 0.55 -14.26
CA ARG A 205 35.28 -0.76 -13.60
C ARG A 205 35.23 -0.71 -12.07
N GLU A 206 35.60 0.42 -11.46
CA GLU A 206 35.64 0.58 -10.00
C GLU A 206 34.25 0.83 -9.38
N ARG A 207 33.38 1.60 -10.05
CA ARG A 207 32.01 1.87 -9.54
C ARG A 207 31.13 0.63 -9.60
N GLY A 208 31.19 -0.13 -10.68
CA GLY A 208 30.40 -1.36 -10.85
C GLY A 208 30.78 -2.48 -9.86
N THR A 209 32.07 -2.59 -9.52
CA THR A 209 32.56 -3.59 -8.55
C THR A 209 32.15 -3.26 -7.11
N ARG A 210 32.05 -1.97 -6.77
CA ARG A 210 31.60 -1.53 -5.44
C ARG A 210 30.12 -1.84 -5.21
N LEU A 211 29.28 -1.66 -6.24
CA LEU A 211 27.84 -1.97 -6.17
C LEU A 211 27.59 -3.49 -6.01
N LEU A 212 28.34 -4.32 -6.76
CA LEU A 212 28.27 -5.78 -6.67
C LEU A 212 28.67 -6.32 -5.29
N ARG A 213 29.70 -5.76 -4.65
CA ARG A 213 30.14 -6.17 -3.29
C ARG A 213 29.15 -5.80 -2.19
N VAL A 214 28.39 -4.72 -2.35
CA VAL A 214 27.32 -4.36 -1.40
C VAL A 214 26.17 -5.36 -1.50
N MET A 215 25.82 -5.79 -2.72
CA MET A 215 24.71 -6.73 -2.94
C MET A 215 25.01 -8.19 -2.55
N THR A 216 26.29 -8.59 -2.42
CA THR A 216 26.67 -9.96 -2.01
C THR A 216 26.91 -10.10 -0.51
N ARG A 217 26.79 -9.02 0.27
CA ARG A 217 26.96 -9.08 1.74
C ARG A 217 25.70 -9.52 2.49
N ASP A 218 24.53 -9.44 1.86
CA ASP A 218 23.25 -9.78 2.49
C ASP A 218 22.83 -11.24 2.28
N ASP A 219 23.57 -12.03 1.49
CA ASP A 219 23.27 -13.45 1.23
C ASP A 219 24.01 -14.42 2.20
N ASP A 220 24.95 -13.94 3.04
CA ASP A 220 25.85 -14.80 3.85
C ASP A 220 25.61 -14.77 5.38
N GLU A 221 24.62 -14.02 5.91
CA GLU A 221 24.28 -14.04 7.36
C GLU A 221 22.99 -14.80 7.69
N ASN A 222 22.82 -16.02 7.16
CA ASN A 222 21.83 -16.95 7.72
C ASN A 222 22.34 -18.40 7.75
N ASP A 223 23.54 -18.58 8.28
CA ASP A 223 24.04 -19.87 8.77
C ASP A 223 24.57 -19.71 10.20
N PHE A 224 23.66 -19.48 11.15
CA PHE A 224 23.95 -19.73 12.57
C PHE A 224 23.45 -21.12 12.92
N GLY A 225 24.43 -22.01 13.00
CA GLY A 225 24.27 -23.42 13.31
C GLY A 225 23.57 -23.67 14.64
N ILE A 226 22.61 -24.59 14.54
CA ILE A 226 22.20 -25.51 15.59
C ILE A 226 23.45 -26.22 16.14
N GLY A 227 23.87 -25.81 17.35
CA GLY A 227 24.90 -26.48 18.14
C GLY A 227 24.30 -26.91 19.48
N TYR A 228 24.05 -28.21 19.61
CA TYR A 228 23.76 -28.86 20.89
C TYR A 228 24.98 -28.80 21.80
N GLN A 229 24.83 -28.24 23.01
CA GLN A 229 25.32 -28.81 24.27
C GLN A 229 24.73 -28.06 25.47
#